data_AF-A0A5F1ZYB3-F1
#
_entry.id   AF-A0A5F1ZYB3-F1
#
_cell.length_a   1.000
_cell.length_b   1.000
_cell.length_c   1.000
_cell.angle_alpha   90.00
_cell.angle_beta   90.00
_cell.angle_gamma   90.00
#
_symmetry.space_group_name_H-M   'P 1'
#
loop_
_entity.id
_entity.type
_entity.pdbx_description
1 polymer ?
#
loop_
_entity_poly.entity_id
_entity_poly.type
_entity_poly.pdbx_seq_one_letter_code
_entity_poly.pdbx_strand_id
1 'polypeptide(L)'
;MVPTADLKPDRSIGTDEIDSLLQSIVKSKDLHFRWLNTLSMLEHIGARKIHTTQTGSQVSEMVLRHASEEARHASFFKRLALKVLPEGTQDFQKGSLLAGYSAVSYFQKLDSCVERSLSKEKLAKRTHSFLCYLYVTKMIEERAGLVYELYDKILDENQAGISIKGIIKEEEVHLVEMDNALSELDPDFEARTLEFRGKEAEFFHKYFRNLEKEILRVA
;
A
#
# COMPACT_ATOMS: atom_id res chain seq x y z
N MET A 1 44.10 1.78 -5.20
CA MET A 1 43.07 0.82 -4.74
C MET A 1 42.09 1.61 -3.88
N VAL A 2 40.92 1.93 -4.43
CA VAL A 2 39.86 2.63 -3.69
C VAL A 2 39.13 1.56 -2.86
N PRO A 3 38.89 1.79 -1.56
CA PRO A 3 38.17 0.82 -0.74
C PRO A 3 36.76 0.63 -1.30
N THR A 4 36.42 -0.62 -1.60
CA THR A 4 35.05 -1.08 -1.84
C THR A 4 34.19 -0.58 -0.68
N ALA A 5 33.36 0.42 -0.96
CA ALA A 5 32.29 0.80 -0.07
C ALA A 5 31.44 -0.46 0.19
N ASP A 6 31.25 -0.80 1.46
CA ASP A 6 30.27 -1.78 1.90
C ASP A 6 28.91 -1.38 1.32
N LEU A 7 28.58 -1.93 0.16
CA LEU A 7 27.23 -1.96 -0.37
C LEU A 7 26.43 -2.73 0.67
N LYS A 8 25.62 -2.00 1.46
CA LYS A 8 24.59 -2.64 2.28
C LYS A 8 23.86 -3.63 1.37
N PRO A 9 23.67 -4.89 1.78
CA PRO A 9 23.00 -5.87 0.95
C PRO A 9 21.69 -5.27 0.48
N ASP A 10 21.39 -5.40 -0.82
CA ASP A 10 20.14 -4.93 -1.38
C ASP A 10 19.00 -5.47 -0.51
N ARG A 11 18.28 -4.54 0.14
CA ARG A 11 17.22 -4.87 1.09
C ARG A 11 15.87 -5.01 0.36
N SER A 12 15.87 -5.04 -0.97
CA SER A 12 14.67 -5.29 -1.74
C SER A 12 14.15 -6.71 -1.45
N ILE A 13 12.84 -6.82 -1.23
CA ILE A 13 12.16 -8.12 -1.15
C ILE A 13 11.90 -8.57 -2.59
N GLY A 14 12.32 -9.78 -2.95
CA GLY A 14 12.11 -10.31 -4.30
C GLY A 14 10.65 -10.69 -4.56
N THR A 15 10.23 -10.65 -5.82
CA THR A 15 8.89 -11.09 -6.27
C THR A 15 8.58 -12.52 -5.82
N ASP A 16 9.54 -13.44 -5.90
CA ASP A 16 9.39 -14.85 -5.50
C ASP A 16 9.17 -15.01 -3.98
N GLU A 17 9.75 -14.13 -3.16
CA GLU A 17 9.50 -14.11 -1.71
C GLU A 17 8.04 -13.70 -1.43
N ILE A 18 7.55 -12.66 -2.13
CA ILE A 18 6.15 -12.19 -2.01
C ILE A 18 5.18 -13.29 -2.45
N ASP A 19 5.43 -13.91 -3.61
CA ASP A 19 4.61 -15.01 -4.14
C ASP A 19 4.51 -16.17 -3.12
N SER A 20 5.67 -16.63 -2.60
CA SER A 20 5.73 -17.72 -1.62
C SER A 20 4.96 -17.40 -0.33
N LEU A 21 5.05 -16.14 0.15
CA LEU A 21 4.32 -15.68 1.31
C LEU A 21 2.80 -15.70 1.06
N LEU A 22 2.36 -15.15 -0.07
CA LEU A 22 0.94 -15.08 -0.45
C LEU A 22 0.34 -16.48 -0.66
N GLN A 23 1.08 -17.41 -1.25
CA GLN A 23 0.65 -18.81 -1.35
C GLN A 23 0.42 -19.43 0.03
N SER A 24 1.29 -19.13 0.99
CA SER A 24 1.15 -19.63 2.37
C SER A 24 -0.07 -19.04 3.06
N ILE A 25 -0.37 -17.76 2.80
CA ILE A 25 -1.56 -17.07 3.31
C ILE A 25 -2.84 -17.72 2.76
N VAL A 26 -2.96 -17.90 1.43
CA VAL A 26 -4.19 -18.40 0.78
C VAL A 26 -4.53 -19.84 1.17
N LYS A 27 -3.53 -20.65 1.55
CA LYS A 27 -3.74 -22.04 2.00
C LYS A 27 -4.46 -22.17 3.34
N SER A 28 -4.46 -21.13 4.17
CA SER A 28 -5.12 -21.12 5.48
C SER A 28 -6.27 -20.13 5.50
N LYS A 29 -7.50 -20.60 5.79
CA LYS A 29 -8.67 -19.72 5.87
C LYS A 29 -8.50 -18.58 6.89
N ASP A 30 -7.87 -18.86 8.03
CA ASP A 30 -7.61 -17.84 9.06
C ASP A 30 -6.62 -16.79 8.55
N LEU A 31 -5.47 -17.23 8.02
CA LEU A 31 -4.48 -16.29 7.49
C LEU A 31 -5.03 -15.48 6.31
N HIS A 32 -5.79 -16.13 5.43
CA HIS A 32 -6.41 -15.49 4.28
C HIS A 32 -7.48 -14.48 4.69
N PHE A 33 -8.31 -14.80 5.68
CA PHE A 33 -9.23 -13.84 6.30
C PHE A 33 -8.47 -12.63 6.86
N ARG A 34 -7.44 -12.86 7.67
CA ARG A 34 -6.66 -11.80 8.33
C ARG A 34 -5.89 -10.94 7.33
N TRP A 35 -5.40 -11.53 6.24
CA TRP A 35 -4.77 -10.82 5.13
C TRP A 35 -5.75 -9.89 4.42
N LEU A 36 -6.89 -10.40 3.96
CA LEU A 36 -7.94 -9.61 3.33
C LEU A 36 -8.47 -8.51 4.27
N ASN A 37 -8.57 -8.81 5.55
CA ASN A 37 -8.99 -7.85 6.56
C ASN A 37 -7.94 -6.75 6.80
N THR A 38 -6.64 -7.09 6.72
CA THR A 38 -5.56 -6.10 6.72
C THR A 38 -5.58 -5.22 5.48
N LEU A 39 -5.77 -5.79 4.27
CA LEU A 39 -5.92 -4.99 3.04
C LEU A 39 -7.10 -4.02 3.16
N SER A 40 -8.27 -4.51 3.62
CA SER A 40 -9.44 -3.68 3.90
C SER A 40 -9.14 -2.51 4.85
N MET A 41 -8.35 -2.75 5.89
CA MET A 41 -7.93 -1.70 6.83
C MET A 41 -7.01 -0.66 6.15
N LEU A 42 -6.09 -1.11 5.29
CA LEU A 42 -5.15 -0.22 4.60
C LEU A 42 -5.88 0.71 3.61
N GLU A 43 -6.81 0.19 2.79
CA GLU A 43 -7.62 1.04 1.89
C GLU A 43 -8.51 1.99 2.69
N HIS A 44 -9.05 1.54 3.82
CA HIS A 44 -9.82 2.42 4.71
C HIS A 44 -8.95 3.58 5.26
N ILE A 45 -7.69 3.30 5.60
CA ILE A 45 -6.73 4.32 6.02
C ILE A 45 -6.42 5.26 4.85
N GLY A 46 -6.23 4.74 3.65
CA GLY A 46 -6.07 5.50 2.40
C GLY A 46 -7.20 6.52 2.22
N ALA A 47 -8.44 6.03 2.11
CA ALA A 47 -9.65 6.86 1.96
C ALA A 47 -9.74 7.96 3.04
N ARG A 48 -9.53 7.60 4.31
CA ARG A 48 -9.57 8.55 5.44
C ARG A 48 -8.49 9.62 5.34
N LYS A 49 -7.28 9.26 4.93
CA LYS A 49 -6.16 10.20 4.79
C LYS A 49 -6.43 11.20 3.67
N ILE A 50 -6.97 10.75 2.54
CA ILE A 50 -7.32 11.64 1.43
C ILE A 50 -8.34 12.67 1.90
N HIS A 51 -9.45 12.23 2.53
CA HIS A 51 -10.46 13.14 3.06
C HIS A 51 -9.95 14.09 4.14
N THR A 52 -8.97 13.68 4.96
CA THR A 52 -8.45 14.52 6.04
C THR A 52 -7.44 15.55 5.51
N THR A 53 -6.63 15.20 4.51
CA THR A 53 -5.52 16.02 4.03
C THR A 53 -5.89 16.89 2.84
N GLN A 54 -6.79 16.42 1.98
CA GLN A 54 -7.22 17.13 0.78
C GLN A 54 -8.62 17.71 1.00
N THR A 55 -8.67 18.91 1.56
CA THR A 55 -9.91 19.58 1.98
C THR A 55 -10.01 21.01 1.42
N GLY A 56 -11.21 21.60 1.52
CA GLY A 56 -11.48 22.98 1.11
C GLY A 56 -12.11 23.10 -0.28
N SER A 57 -12.30 24.34 -0.75
CA SER A 57 -13.03 24.66 -2.00
C SER A 57 -12.29 24.27 -3.29
N GLN A 58 -11.12 23.65 -3.17
CA GLN A 58 -10.21 23.41 -4.29
C GLN A 58 -9.84 21.94 -4.46
N VAL A 59 -10.58 21.06 -3.78
CA VAL A 59 -10.52 19.62 -3.98
C VAL A 59 -11.03 19.33 -5.40
N SER A 60 -10.26 18.57 -6.18
CA SER A 60 -10.59 18.22 -7.56
C SER A 60 -11.48 16.98 -7.63
N GLU A 61 -12.09 16.75 -8.79
CA GLU A 61 -12.82 15.52 -9.09
C GLU A 61 -11.93 14.29 -8.89
N MET A 62 -10.70 14.29 -9.42
CA MET A 62 -9.72 13.22 -9.24
C MET A 62 -9.55 12.81 -7.76
N VAL A 63 -9.40 13.78 -6.86
CA VAL A 63 -9.22 13.51 -5.42
C VAL A 63 -10.49 12.91 -4.79
N LEU A 64 -11.67 13.41 -5.18
CA LEU A 64 -12.94 12.90 -4.68
C LEU A 64 -13.22 11.48 -5.19
N ARG A 65 -12.92 11.23 -6.46
CA ARG A 65 -13.09 9.93 -7.12
C ARG A 65 -12.18 8.90 -6.47
N HIS A 66 -10.90 9.20 -6.36
CA HIS A 66 -9.92 8.33 -5.70
C HIS A 66 -10.34 8.02 -4.25
N ALA A 67 -10.69 9.02 -3.44
CA ALA A 67 -11.16 8.78 -2.06
C ALA A 67 -12.40 7.85 -1.99
N SER A 68 -13.31 7.96 -2.96
CA SER A 68 -14.49 7.10 -3.06
C SER A 68 -14.13 5.68 -3.51
N GLU A 69 -13.16 5.53 -4.40
CA GLU A 69 -12.65 4.24 -4.88
C GLU A 69 -11.95 3.50 -3.74
N GLU A 70 -11.07 4.16 -2.98
CA GLU A 70 -10.42 3.61 -1.79
C GLU A 70 -11.43 3.09 -0.75
N ALA A 71 -12.48 3.87 -0.46
CA ALA A 71 -13.54 3.45 0.47
C ALA A 71 -14.29 2.21 -0.04
N ARG A 72 -14.47 2.12 -1.36
CA ARG A 72 -15.12 0.98 -2.03
C ARG A 72 -14.21 -0.25 -2.01
N HIS A 73 -12.90 -0.11 -2.24
CA HIS A 73 -11.92 -1.20 -2.10
C HIS A 73 -11.88 -1.73 -0.68
N ALA A 74 -11.85 -0.84 0.31
CA ALA A 74 -11.91 -1.21 1.72
C ALA A 74 -13.13 -2.10 2.03
N SER A 75 -14.31 -1.68 1.58
CA SER A 75 -15.55 -2.46 1.71
C SER A 75 -15.47 -3.78 0.94
N PHE A 76 -14.92 -3.77 -0.27
CA PHE A 76 -14.75 -4.95 -1.09
C PHE A 76 -13.88 -6.01 -0.41
N PHE A 77 -12.69 -5.65 0.05
CA PHE A 77 -11.79 -6.57 0.76
C PHE A 77 -12.41 -7.09 2.06
N LYS A 78 -13.17 -6.26 2.80
CA LYS A 78 -13.91 -6.71 3.98
C LYS A 78 -14.91 -7.82 3.64
N ARG A 79 -15.69 -7.64 2.57
CA ARG A 79 -16.66 -8.66 2.12
C ARG A 79 -15.96 -9.93 1.68
N LEU A 80 -14.80 -9.82 1.03
CA LEU A 80 -14.00 -10.99 0.67
C LEU A 80 -13.47 -11.72 1.91
N ALA A 81 -12.99 -11.00 2.92
CA ALA A 81 -12.57 -11.60 4.18
C ALA A 81 -13.73 -12.43 4.78
N LEU A 82 -14.91 -11.83 4.91
CA LEU A 82 -16.11 -12.51 5.43
C LEU A 82 -16.63 -13.64 4.51
N LYS A 83 -16.31 -13.61 3.20
CA LYS A 83 -16.59 -14.74 2.30
C LYS A 83 -15.67 -15.92 2.60
N VAL A 84 -14.40 -15.66 2.91
CA VAL A 84 -13.40 -16.69 3.27
C VAL A 84 -13.69 -17.29 4.65
N LEU A 85 -14.07 -16.44 5.62
CA LEU A 85 -14.38 -16.84 6.99
C LEU A 85 -15.64 -16.09 7.49
N PRO A 86 -16.85 -16.63 7.29
CA PRO A 86 -18.11 -15.98 7.65
C PRO A 86 -18.28 -15.63 9.13
N GLU A 87 -17.67 -16.42 10.01
CA GLU A 87 -17.62 -16.21 11.46
C GLU A 87 -16.54 -15.21 11.90
N GLY A 88 -15.75 -14.70 10.97
CA GLY A 88 -14.71 -13.71 11.22
C GLY A 88 -15.27 -12.39 11.75
N THR A 89 -14.44 -11.62 12.46
CA THR A 89 -14.84 -10.32 13.01
C THR A 89 -15.17 -9.32 11.91
N GLN A 90 -16.20 -8.51 12.12
CA GLN A 90 -16.59 -7.48 11.16
C GLN A 90 -15.74 -6.20 11.25
N ASP A 91 -14.97 -6.04 12.31
CA ASP A 91 -14.12 -4.87 12.58
C ASP A 91 -12.62 -5.17 12.34
N PHE A 92 -11.75 -4.28 12.81
CA PHE A 92 -10.30 -4.35 12.69
C PHE A 92 -9.62 -4.67 14.05
N GLN A 93 -10.27 -5.49 14.89
CA GLN A 93 -9.66 -5.90 16.15
C GLN A 93 -8.31 -6.57 15.94
N LYS A 94 -7.39 -6.41 16.89
CA LYS A 94 -5.98 -6.82 16.75
C LYS A 94 -5.78 -8.26 16.29
N GLY A 95 -6.59 -9.21 16.76
CA GLY A 95 -6.50 -10.63 16.37
C GLY A 95 -6.97 -10.92 14.94
N SER A 96 -7.76 -10.03 14.36
CA SER A 96 -8.37 -10.18 13.03
C SER A 96 -7.50 -9.65 11.89
N LEU A 97 -6.31 -9.14 12.19
CA LEU A 97 -5.40 -8.53 11.23
C LEU A 97 -4.12 -9.37 11.17
N LEU A 98 -3.52 -9.47 9.99
CA LEU A 98 -2.19 -10.04 9.78
C LEU A 98 -1.15 -8.91 9.83
N ALA A 99 -0.28 -8.95 10.85
CA ALA A 99 0.73 -7.92 11.13
C ALA A 99 0.20 -6.48 11.15
N GLY A 100 -1.04 -6.27 11.64
CA GLY A 100 -1.77 -5.00 11.50
C GLY A 100 -1.03 -3.76 12.01
N TYR A 101 -0.37 -3.83 13.17
CA TYR A 101 0.44 -2.72 13.67
C TYR A 101 1.61 -2.37 12.73
N SER A 102 2.26 -3.40 12.18
CA SER A 102 3.37 -3.20 11.23
C SER A 102 2.87 -2.63 9.90
N ALA A 103 1.68 -3.02 9.45
CA ALA A 103 1.05 -2.49 8.24
C ALA A 103 0.76 -0.99 8.39
N VAL A 104 0.15 -0.58 9.51
CA VAL A 104 -0.09 0.84 9.82
C VAL A 104 1.22 1.61 9.96
N SER A 105 2.22 1.03 10.62
CA SER A 105 3.53 1.66 10.80
C SER A 105 4.26 1.89 9.47
N TYR A 106 4.06 1.01 8.49
CA TYR A 106 4.61 1.16 7.14
C TYR A 106 4.08 2.44 6.47
N PHE A 107 2.76 2.63 6.42
CA PHE A 107 2.13 3.84 5.86
C PHE A 107 2.59 5.11 6.58
N GLN A 108 2.56 5.11 7.92
CA GLN A 108 2.92 6.29 8.71
C GLN A 108 4.40 6.71 8.56
N LYS A 109 5.30 5.73 8.39
CA LYS A 109 6.71 6.01 8.15
C LYS A 109 6.95 6.61 6.78
N LEU A 110 6.24 6.13 5.76
CA LEU A 110 6.28 6.70 4.42
C LEU A 110 5.76 8.15 4.44
N ASP A 111 4.60 8.38 5.05
CA ASP A 111 4.03 9.73 5.25
C ASP A 111 5.05 10.69 5.86
N SER A 112 5.60 10.29 7.01
CA SER A 112 6.58 11.11 7.74
C SER A 112 7.87 11.31 6.94
N CYS A 113 8.23 10.36 6.08
CA CYS A 113 9.41 10.47 5.23
C CYS A 113 9.21 11.51 4.13
N VAL A 114 8.10 11.41 3.39
CA VAL A 114 7.75 12.36 2.33
C VAL A 114 7.56 13.76 2.91
N GLU A 115 6.78 13.90 3.98
CA GLU A 115 6.52 15.19 4.63
C GLU A 115 7.81 15.89 5.06
N ARG A 116 8.73 15.17 5.72
CA ARG A 116 10.02 15.73 6.13
C ARG A 116 10.92 16.10 4.96
N SER A 117 10.84 15.38 3.84
CA SER A 117 11.62 15.72 2.65
C SER A 117 11.10 17.01 2.02
N LEU A 118 9.78 17.11 1.81
CA LEU A 118 9.13 18.28 1.22
C LEU A 118 9.15 19.52 2.12
N SER A 119 9.21 19.35 3.45
CA SER A 119 9.31 20.47 4.41
C SER A 119 10.61 21.27 4.28
N LYS A 120 11.62 20.74 3.60
CA LYS A 120 12.87 21.48 3.31
C LYS A 120 12.68 22.50 2.18
N GLU A 121 11.62 22.37 1.40
CA GLU A 121 11.29 23.24 0.29
C GLU A 121 10.45 24.42 0.73
N LYS A 122 10.60 25.55 0.03
CA LYS A 122 9.79 26.75 0.26
C LYS A 122 8.47 26.66 -0.54
N LEU A 123 7.62 25.73 -0.17
CA LEU A 123 6.32 25.50 -0.83
C LEU A 123 5.17 26.16 -0.09
N ALA A 124 4.16 26.62 -0.83
CA ALA A 124 2.89 26.99 -0.23
C ALA A 124 2.27 25.78 0.47
N LYS A 125 1.65 25.97 1.65
CA LYS A 125 1.08 24.90 2.48
C LYS A 125 0.20 23.92 1.69
N ARG A 126 -0.61 24.45 0.77
CA ARG A 126 -1.50 23.65 -0.08
C ARG A 126 -0.70 22.77 -1.06
N THR A 127 0.24 23.35 -1.80
CA THR A 127 1.10 22.62 -2.73
C THR A 127 1.89 21.53 -2.00
N HIS A 128 2.43 21.86 -0.82
CA HIS A 128 3.10 20.89 0.04
C HIS A 128 2.17 19.71 0.41
N SER A 129 0.96 20.00 0.91
CA SER A 129 -0.02 18.95 1.26
C SER A 129 -0.43 18.09 0.07
N PHE A 130 -0.55 18.69 -1.13
CA PHE A 130 -0.94 17.97 -2.33
C PHE A 130 0.21 17.10 -2.85
N LEU A 131 1.45 17.59 -2.89
CA LEU A 131 2.62 16.78 -3.24
C LEU A 131 2.84 15.62 -2.26
N CYS A 132 2.64 15.83 -0.94
CA CYS A 132 2.67 14.72 0.02
C CYS A 132 1.67 13.62 -0.34
N TYR A 133 0.44 14.01 -0.68
CA TYR A 133 -0.59 13.08 -1.11
C TYR A 133 -0.17 12.33 -2.37
N LEU A 134 0.22 13.04 -3.44
CA LEU A 134 0.60 12.44 -4.71
C LEU A 134 1.75 11.43 -4.56
N TYR A 135 2.83 11.82 -3.86
CA TYR A 135 3.99 10.93 -3.68
C TYR A 135 3.68 9.72 -2.81
N VAL A 136 2.98 9.89 -1.69
CA VAL A 136 2.64 8.75 -0.82
C VAL A 136 1.72 7.79 -1.56
N THR A 137 0.66 8.30 -2.20
CA THR A 137 -0.24 7.47 -3.00
C THR A 137 0.52 6.73 -4.08
N LYS A 138 1.32 7.42 -4.91
CA LYS A 138 2.11 6.76 -5.95
C LYS A 138 2.94 5.60 -5.42
N MET A 139 3.66 5.81 -4.31
CA MET A 139 4.52 4.77 -3.73
C MET A 139 3.73 3.59 -3.16
N ILE A 140 2.55 3.82 -2.59
CA ILE A 140 1.65 2.77 -2.11
C ILE A 140 1.05 2.01 -3.29
N GLU A 141 0.54 2.70 -4.32
CA GLU A 141 -0.07 2.05 -5.48
C GLU A 141 0.93 1.24 -6.31
N GLU A 142 2.18 1.71 -6.45
CA GLU A 142 3.23 0.92 -7.10
C GLU A 142 3.47 -0.42 -6.36
N ARG A 143 3.45 -0.40 -5.03
CA ARG A 143 3.59 -1.61 -4.22
C ARG A 143 2.33 -2.48 -4.29
N ALA A 144 1.15 -1.87 -4.22
CA ALA A 144 -0.13 -2.54 -4.29
C ALA A 144 -0.28 -3.27 -5.63
N GLY A 145 0.05 -2.63 -6.76
CA GLY A 145 0.03 -3.24 -8.09
C GLY A 145 0.82 -4.56 -8.14
N LEU A 146 2.08 -4.56 -7.70
CA LEU A 146 2.90 -5.77 -7.63
C LEU A 146 2.27 -6.86 -6.75
N VAL A 147 1.82 -6.50 -5.54
CA VAL A 147 1.26 -7.46 -4.58
C VAL A 147 -0.08 -8.02 -5.10
N TYR A 148 -0.92 -7.18 -5.69
CA TYR A 148 -2.25 -7.55 -6.18
C TYR A 148 -2.18 -8.41 -7.44
N GLU A 149 -1.26 -8.15 -8.36
CA GLU A 149 -1.04 -9.02 -9.52
C GLU A 149 -0.64 -10.45 -9.11
N LEU A 150 0.34 -10.58 -8.21
CA LEU A 150 0.74 -11.88 -7.69
C LEU A 150 -0.41 -12.56 -6.94
N TYR A 151 -1.11 -11.80 -6.11
CA TYR A 151 -2.20 -12.33 -5.31
C TYR A 151 -3.39 -12.80 -6.16
N ASP A 152 -3.81 -12.04 -7.17
CA ASP A 152 -4.89 -12.42 -8.10
C ASP A 152 -4.54 -13.69 -8.88
N LYS A 153 -3.28 -13.81 -9.34
CA LYS A 153 -2.78 -15.04 -9.95
C LYS A 153 -2.90 -16.24 -9.01
N ILE A 154 -2.48 -16.08 -7.75
CA ILE A 154 -2.58 -17.15 -6.74
C ILE A 154 -4.04 -17.51 -6.44
N LEU A 155 -4.94 -16.52 -6.39
CA LEU A 155 -6.38 -16.76 -6.21
C LEU A 155 -6.97 -17.58 -7.37
N ASP A 156 -6.61 -17.24 -8.61
CA ASP A 156 -7.00 -17.97 -9.82
C ASP A 156 -6.47 -19.42 -9.80
N GLU A 157 -5.18 -19.62 -9.49
CA GLU A 157 -4.55 -20.94 -9.40
C GLU A 157 -5.15 -21.85 -8.32
N ASN A 158 -5.55 -21.26 -7.18
CA ASN A 158 -6.21 -21.97 -6.09
C ASN A 158 -7.74 -22.07 -6.26
N GLN A 159 -8.29 -21.58 -7.37
CA GLN A 159 -9.72 -21.55 -7.67
C GLN A 159 -10.55 -20.96 -6.51
N ALA A 160 -10.03 -19.89 -5.90
CA ALA A 160 -10.61 -19.29 -4.69
C ALA A 160 -12.02 -18.69 -4.92
N GLY A 161 -12.46 -18.56 -6.17
CA GLY A 161 -13.75 -17.95 -6.53
C GLY A 161 -13.82 -16.48 -6.15
N ILE A 162 -12.67 -15.81 -6.11
CA ILE A 162 -12.44 -14.40 -5.80
C ILE A 162 -11.55 -13.86 -6.90
N SER A 163 -11.84 -12.67 -7.41
CA SER A 163 -10.96 -11.95 -8.32
C SER A 163 -10.88 -10.49 -7.90
N ILE A 164 -9.68 -9.91 -8.03
CA ILE A 164 -9.41 -8.52 -7.70
C ILE A 164 -8.93 -7.71 -8.91
N LYS A 165 -9.02 -8.27 -10.13
CA LYS A 165 -8.67 -7.60 -11.41
C LYS A 165 -9.27 -6.21 -11.58
N GLY A 166 -10.49 -6.00 -11.06
CA GLY A 166 -11.14 -4.69 -11.09
C GLY A 166 -10.42 -3.64 -10.25
N ILE A 167 -9.89 -4.02 -9.08
CA ILE A 167 -9.08 -3.13 -8.21
C ILE A 167 -7.75 -2.83 -8.90
N ILE A 168 -7.05 -3.85 -9.39
CA ILE A 168 -5.76 -3.69 -10.10
C ILE A 168 -5.87 -2.64 -11.21
N LYS A 169 -6.92 -2.72 -12.02
CA LYS A 169 -7.17 -1.75 -13.11
C LYS A 169 -7.42 -0.32 -12.60
N GLU A 170 -8.05 -0.17 -11.44
CA GLU A 170 -8.27 1.14 -10.84
C GLU A 170 -6.96 1.72 -10.30
N GLU A 171 -6.10 0.91 -9.66
CA GLU A 171 -4.78 1.37 -9.20
C GLU A 171 -3.86 1.80 -10.34
N GLU A 172 -3.91 1.11 -11.47
CA GLU A 172 -3.19 1.52 -12.69
C GLU A 172 -3.62 2.93 -13.15
N VAL A 173 -4.92 3.23 -13.08
CA VAL A 173 -5.46 4.56 -13.41
C VAL A 173 -4.99 5.59 -12.39
N HIS A 174 -5.06 5.28 -11.09
CA HIS A 174 -4.56 6.16 -10.04
C HIS A 174 -3.10 6.53 -10.28
N LEU A 175 -2.24 5.54 -10.55
CA LEU A 175 -0.81 5.75 -10.82
C LEU A 175 -0.56 6.69 -11.98
N VAL A 176 -1.25 6.51 -13.10
CA VAL A 176 -1.12 7.40 -14.27
C VAL A 176 -1.50 8.83 -13.92
N GLU A 177 -2.56 9.03 -13.13
CA GLU A 177 -2.97 10.36 -12.70
C GLU A 177 -1.97 11.01 -11.73
N MET A 178 -1.44 10.25 -10.77
CA MET A 178 -0.41 10.75 -9.86
C MET A 178 0.84 11.16 -10.63
N ASP A 179 1.27 10.36 -11.61
CA ASP A 179 2.45 10.65 -12.43
C ASP A 179 2.28 11.91 -13.27
N ASN A 180 1.13 12.05 -13.92
CA ASN A 180 0.84 13.27 -14.69
C ASN A 180 0.85 14.50 -13.76
N ALA A 181 0.14 14.43 -12.63
CA ALA A 181 0.08 15.55 -11.69
C ALA A 181 1.45 15.90 -11.09
N LEU A 182 2.28 14.90 -10.76
CA LEU A 182 3.62 15.14 -10.23
C LEU A 182 4.54 15.73 -11.28
N SER A 183 4.52 15.22 -12.52
CA SER A 183 5.35 15.74 -13.62
C SER A 183 5.07 17.21 -13.95
N GLU A 184 3.84 17.66 -13.73
CA GLU A 184 3.44 19.05 -13.93
C GLU A 184 3.80 19.97 -12.74
N LEU A 185 3.74 19.44 -11.51
CA LEU A 185 3.82 20.25 -10.29
C LEU A 185 5.20 20.28 -9.63
N ASP A 186 6.03 19.26 -9.87
CA ASP A 186 7.32 19.11 -9.23
C ASP A 186 8.44 18.92 -10.26
N PRO A 187 9.27 19.95 -10.51
CA PRO A 187 10.40 19.85 -11.44
C PRO A 187 11.44 18.78 -11.08
N ASP A 188 11.47 18.31 -9.82
CA ASP A 188 12.38 17.28 -9.34
C ASP A 188 11.71 15.89 -9.27
N PHE A 189 10.54 15.73 -9.91
CA PHE A 189 9.68 14.55 -9.77
C PHE A 189 10.41 13.22 -9.95
N GLU A 190 11.21 13.05 -10.99
CA GLU A 190 11.88 11.79 -11.28
C GLU A 190 12.90 11.43 -10.19
N ALA A 191 13.66 12.43 -9.73
CA ALA A 191 14.66 12.25 -8.69
C ALA A 191 14.01 11.92 -7.34
N ARG A 192 12.96 12.66 -6.96
CA ARG A 192 12.21 12.41 -5.70
C ARG A 192 11.48 11.07 -5.74
N THR A 193 10.90 10.71 -6.88
CA THR A 193 10.26 9.40 -7.07
C THR A 193 11.25 8.27 -6.82
N LEU A 194 12.47 8.37 -7.36
CA LEU A 194 13.50 7.37 -7.12
C LEU A 194 13.90 7.30 -5.63
N GLU A 195 14.07 8.46 -4.98
CA GLU A 195 14.38 8.53 -3.55
C GLU A 195 13.28 7.88 -2.70
N PHE A 196 12.02 8.27 -2.92
CA PHE A 196 10.89 7.79 -2.14
C PHE A 196 10.62 6.31 -2.39
N ARG A 197 10.85 5.79 -3.60
CA ARG A 197 10.77 4.36 -3.89
C ARG A 197 11.80 3.56 -3.09
N GLY A 198 13.03 4.08 -2.97
CA GLY A 198 14.04 3.48 -2.09
C GLY A 198 13.61 3.45 -0.63
N LYS A 199 12.95 4.51 -0.14
CA LYS A 199 12.43 4.60 1.23
C LYS A 199 11.23 3.70 1.48
N GLU A 200 10.30 3.66 0.53
CA GLU A 200 9.18 2.73 0.51
C GLU A 200 9.68 1.30 0.65
N ALA A 201 10.67 0.89 -0.17
CA ALA A 201 11.22 -0.45 -0.14
C ALA A 201 11.84 -0.81 1.23
N GLU A 202 12.55 0.11 1.87
CA GLU A 202 13.08 -0.09 3.23
C GLU A 202 11.96 -0.30 4.27
N PHE A 203 10.84 0.43 4.15
CA PHE A 203 9.71 0.30 5.08
C PHE A 203 8.88 -0.95 4.79
N PHE A 204 8.66 -1.28 3.52
CA PHE A 204 7.99 -2.48 3.08
C PHE A 204 8.76 -3.72 3.52
N HIS A 205 10.09 -3.74 3.37
CA HIS A 205 10.93 -4.84 3.87
C HIS A 205 10.66 -5.11 5.36
N LYS A 206 10.61 -4.06 6.19
CA LYS A 206 10.32 -4.23 7.62
C LYS A 206 8.92 -4.78 7.88
N TYR A 207 7.94 -4.35 7.09
CA TYR A 207 6.58 -4.89 7.18
C TYR A 207 6.52 -6.36 6.74
N PHE A 208 7.13 -6.68 5.61
CA PHE A 208 7.22 -8.03 5.06
C PHE A 208 7.87 -9.01 6.05
N ARG A 209 8.99 -8.65 6.66
CA ARG A 209 9.64 -9.50 7.68
C ARG A 209 8.78 -9.71 8.93
N ASN A 210 7.85 -8.80 9.24
CA ASN A 210 6.89 -9.01 10.33
C ASN A 210 5.72 -9.91 9.89
N LEU A 211 5.27 -9.83 8.64
CA LEU A 211 4.30 -10.79 8.08
C LEU A 211 4.85 -12.22 8.13
N GLU A 212 6.07 -12.44 7.64
CA GLU A 212 6.73 -13.75 7.68
C GLU A 212 6.80 -14.33 9.10
N LYS A 213 7.26 -13.51 10.07
CA LYS A 213 7.35 -13.93 11.47
C LYS A 213 6.01 -14.30 12.06
N GLU A 214 4.95 -13.61 11.66
CA GLU A 214 3.61 -13.88 12.16
C GLU A 214 3.02 -15.15 11.55
N ILE A 215 3.20 -15.36 10.25
CA ILE A 215 2.79 -16.59 9.57
C ILE A 215 3.51 -17.80 10.17
N LEU A 216 4.83 -17.71 10.40
CA LEU A 216 5.63 -18.79 11.03
C LEU A 216 5.24 -19.11 12.47
N ARG A 217 4.54 -18.20 13.18
CA ARG A 217 4.05 -18.44 14.54
C ARG A 217 2.67 -19.11 14.57
N VAL A 218 1.94 -19.01 13.47
CA VAL A 218 0.56 -19.50 13.31
C VAL A 218 0.51 -20.80 12.50
N ALA A 219 1.52 -21.06 11.65
CA ALA A 219 1.77 -22.33 10.98
C ALA A 219 2.24 -23.41 11.97
#